data_AF-A0A2N2M782-F1
#
_entry.id   AF-A0A2N2M782-F1
#
_cell.length_a   1.000
_cell.length_b   1.000
_cell.length_c   1.000
_cell.angle_alpha   90.00
_cell.angle_beta   90.00
_cell.angle_gamma   90.00
#
_symmetry.space_group_name_H-M   'P 1'
#
loop_
_entity.id
_entity.type
_entity.pdbx_description
1 polymer ?
#
loop_
_entity_poly.entity_id
_entity_poly.type
_entity_poly.pdbx_seq_one_letter_code
_entity_poly.pdbx_strand_id
1 'polypeptide(L)'
;KITPPNLVVYLRATTETLMQRIAQRDRPYERTMEREYIDQLNRSYDDFYLGSTHSSEILVIQTDELDFVSRTMDLDIIKARIATALEEAPFQPLLPIS
;
A
#
# COMPACT_ATOMS: atom_id res chain seq x y z
N LYS A 1 -20.67 -5.64 -13.10
CA LYS A 1 -19.93 -6.34 -12.02
C LYS A 1 -18.50 -5.81 -12.04
N ILE A 2 -17.94 -5.37 -10.91
CA ILE A 2 -16.57 -4.83 -10.85
C ILE A 2 -15.61 -6.01 -10.72
N THR A 3 -14.64 -6.11 -11.63
CA THR A 3 -13.60 -7.15 -11.57
C THR A 3 -12.57 -6.74 -10.51
N PRO A 4 -12.23 -7.63 -9.56
CA PRO A 4 -11.18 -7.33 -8.59
C PRO A 4 -9.82 -7.21 -9.30
N PRO A 5 -8.91 -6.35 -8.80
CA PRO A 5 -7.56 -6.29 -9.33
C PRO A 5 -6.82 -7.61 -9.09
N ASN A 6 -5.81 -7.92 -9.91
CA ASN A 6 -4.95 -9.09 -9.68
C ASN A 6 -4.07 -8.92 -8.44
N LEU A 7 -3.65 -7.70 -8.15
CA LEU A 7 -2.77 -7.35 -7.03
C LEU A 7 -3.20 -6.00 -6.42
N VAL A 8 -3.21 -5.92 -5.10
CA VAL A 8 -3.31 -4.67 -4.33
C VAL A 8 -1.99 -4.45 -3.60
N VAL A 9 -1.40 -3.27 -3.77
CA VAL A 9 -0.17 -2.89 -3.08
C VAL A 9 -0.52 -2.04 -1.86
N TYR A 10 -0.32 -2.59 -0.67
CA TYR A 10 -0.54 -1.88 0.59
C TYR A 10 0.78 -1.32 1.13
N LEU A 11 0.98 -0.02 0.92
CA LEU A 11 2.13 0.73 1.46
C LEU A 11 1.87 1.07 2.92
N ARG A 12 2.42 0.27 3.82
CA ARG A 12 2.23 0.39 5.27
C ARG A 12 3.33 1.26 5.88
N ALA A 13 2.96 2.08 6.86
CA ALA A 13 3.89 2.86 7.66
C ALA A 13 3.32 3.07 9.06
N THR A 14 4.18 3.33 10.03
CA THR A 14 3.75 3.74 11.36
C THR A 14 3.05 5.10 11.33
N THR A 15 2.17 5.35 12.31
CA THR A 15 1.51 6.65 12.50
C THR A 15 2.54 7.78 12.62
N GLU A 16 3.70 7.52 13.24
CA GLU A 16 4.80 8.49 13.33
C GLU A 16 5.34 8.89 11.96
N THR A 17 5.72 7.91 11.13
CA THR A 17 6.18 8.14 9.76
C THR A 17 5.13 8.89 8.93
N LEU A 18 3.85 8.50 9.06
CA LEU A 18 2.76 9.16 8.34
C LEU A 18 2.63 10.63 8.74
N MET A 19 2.68 10.94 10.04
CA MET A 19 2.61 12.32 10.54
C MET A 19 3.80 13.15 10.05
N GLN A 20 5.02 12.60 10.05
CA GLN A 20 6.20 13.28 9.52
C GLN A 20 6.02 13.63 8.02
N ARG A 21 5.53 12.67 7.22
CA ARG A 21 5.28 12.88 5.78
C ARG A 21 4.14 13.86 5.52
N ILE A 22 3.09 13.86 6.33
CA ILE A 22 2.00 14.84 6.24
C ILE A 22 2.55 16.24 6.48
N ALA A 23 3.33 16.42 7.55
CA ALA A 23 3.95 17.71 7.87
C ALA A 23 4.88 18.21 6.75
N GLN A 24 5.69 17.33 6.15
CA GLN A 24 6.60 17.67 5.05
C GLN A 24 5.87 18.15 3.78
N ARG A 25 4.63 17.71 3.52
CA ARG A 25 3.87 18.12 2.33
C ARG A 25 3.29 19.54 2.43
N ASP A 26 3.31 20.12 3.64
CA ASP A 26 2.86 21.48 3.97
C ASP A 26 1.51 21.87 3.35
N ARG A 27 0.55 20.94 3.33
CA ARG A 27 -0.79 21.22 2.80
C ARG A 27 -1.63 21.92 3.88
N PRO A 28 -2.24 23.09 3.60
CA PRO A 28 -2.91 23.89 4.63
C PRO A 28 -4.02 23.16 5.38
N TYR A 29 -4.72 22.24 4.72
CA TYR A 29 -5.82 21.47 5.28
C TYR A 29 -5.37 20.25 6.10
N GLU A 30 -4.10 19.85 6.02
CA GLU A 30 -3.57 18.71 6.80
C GLU A 30 -3.05 19.14 8.16
N ARG A 31 -2.86 20.45 8.39
CA ARG A 31 -2.37 21.03 9.64
C ARG A 31 -3.31 20.82 10.83
N THR A 32 -4.58 20.52 10.58
CA THR A 32 -5.60 20.26 11.60
C THR A 32 -5.90 18.77 11.76
N MET A 33 -5.15 17.89 11.09
CA MET A 33 -5.34 16.45 11.25
C MET A 33 -4.75 15.99 12.59
N GLU A 34 -5.63 15.53 13.48
CA GLU A 34 -5.24 14.98 14.78
C GLU A 34 -4.46 13.67 14.60
N ARG A 35 -3.43 13.47 15.43
CA ARG A 35 -2.62 12.26 15.40
C ARG A 35 -3.47 11.01 15.64
N GLU A 36 -4.43 11.11 16.55
CA GLU A 36 -5.36 10.05 16.93
C GLU A 36 -6.24 9.63 15.75
N TYR A 37 -6.64 10.59 14.91
CA TYR A 37 -7.41 10.30 13.70
C TYR A 37 -6.58 9.50 12.69
N ILE A 38 -5.32 9.92 12.47
CA ILE A 38 -4.41 9.17 11.58
C ILE A 38 -4.09 7.79 12.16
N ASP A 39 -3.95 7.64 13.47
CA ASP A 39 -3.74 6.35 14.12
C ASP A 39 -4.94 5.41 13.94
N GLN A 40 -6.16 5.93 14.14
CA GLN A 40 -7.39 5.18 13.92
C GLN A 40 -7.52 4.75 12.45
N LEU A 41 -7.20 5.63 11.52
CA LEU A 41 -7.20 5.32 10.10
C LEU A 41 -6.18 4.23 9.77
N ASN A 42 -4.96 4.34 10.30
CA ASN A 42 -3.89 3.37 10.08
C ASN A 42 -4.31 1.97 10.56
N ARG A 43 -4.86 1.87 11.78
CA ARG A 43 -5.40 0.61 12.32
C ARG A 43 -6.53 0.05 11.48
N SER A 44 -7.45 0.91 11.02
CA SER A 44 -8.57 0.47 10.17
C SER A 44 -8.10 -0.12 8.85
N TYR A 45 -7.02 0.42 8.27
CA TYR A 45 -6.40 -0.13 7.07
C TYR A 45 -5.68 -1.46 7.35
N ASP A 46 -4.94 -1.55 8.46
CA ASP A 46 -4.32 -2.80 8.91
C ASP A 46 -5.37 -3.91 9.09
N ASP A 47 -6.46 -3.61 9.81
CA ASP A 47 -7.56 -4.57 10.05
C ASP A 47 -8.18 -5.04 8.73
N PHE A 48 -8.40 -4.12 7.78
CA PHE A 48 -8.95 -4.46 6.49
C PHE A 48 -8.01 -5.34 5.66
N TYR A 49 -6.76 -4.91 5.45
CA TYR A 49 -5.83 -5.57 4.53
C TYR A 49 -5.12 -6.80 5.11
N LEU A 50 -4.98 -6.89 6.44
CA LEU A 50 -4.30 -8.00 7.11
C LEU A 50 -5.27 -8.98 7.79
N GLY A 51 -6.45 -8.52 8.20
CA GLY A 51 -7.40 -9.31 9.00
C GLY A 51 -8.42 -10.11 8.18
N SER A 52 -8.56 -9.84 6.88
CA SER A 52 -9.59 -10.44 6.03
C SER A 52 -9.01 -11.14 4.80
N THR A 53 -9.70 -12.19 4.33
CA THR A 53 -9.39 -12.78 3.02
C THR A 53 -9.90 -11.87 1.90
N HIS A 54 -9.02 -11.53 0.98
CA HIS A 54 -9.33 -10.70 -0.19
C HIS A 54 -9.42 -11.55 -1.44
N SER A 55 -10.26 -11.12 -2.40
CA SER A 55 -10.30 -11.74 -3.74
C SER A 55 -9.08 -11.41 -4.60
N SER A 56 -8.32 -10.39 -4.19
CA SER A 56 -7.06 -9.96 -4.81
C SER A 56 -5.91 -10.35 -3.91
N GLU A 57 -4.75 -10.66 -4.50
CA GLU A 57 -3.53 -10.80 -3.73
C GLU A 57 -3.12 -9.45 -3.13
N ILE A 58 -2.65 -9.46 -1.88
CA ILE A 58 -2.24 -8.25 -1.17
C ILE A 58 -0.72 -8.29 -0.96
N LEU A 59 0.00 -7.41 -1.65
CA LEU A 59 1.43 -7.18 -1.42
C LEU A 59 1.59 -6.06 -0.39
N VAL A 60 2.02 -6.43 0.82
CA VAL A 60 2.32 -5.47 1.89
C VAL A 60 3.78 -5.02 1.81
N ILE A 61 4.00 -3.72 1.75
CA ILE A 61 5.34 -3.12 1.74
C ILE A 61 5.45 -2.17 2.94
N GLN A 62 6.35 -2.47 3.89
CA GLN A 62 6.69 -1.53 4.95
C GLN A 62 7.50 -0.38 4.34
N THR A 63 7.09 0.85 4.61
CA THR A 63 7.70 2.03 4.02
C THR A 63 8.35 2.95 5.04
N ASP A 64 8.40 2.61 6.34
CA ASP A 64 9.01 3.46 7.37
C ASP A 64 10.43 3.91 7.03
N GLU A 65 11.24 3.00 6.49
CA GLU A 65 12.64 3.26 6.12
C GLU A 65 12.83 3.56 4.62
N LEU A 66 11.75 3.59 3.84
CA LEU A 66 11.78 3.86 2.40
C LEU A 66 11.38 5.31 2.11
N ASP A 67 12.18 5.98 1.31
CA ASP A 67 11.87 7.29 0.73
C ASP A 67 11.90 7.18 -0.80
N PHE A 68 10.88 6.51 -1.34
CA PHE A 68 10.70 6.35 -2.78
C PHE A 68 10.31 7.64 -3.51
N VAL A 69 10.15 8.75 -2.78
CA VAL A 69 9.90 10.09 -3.35
C VAL A 69 11.22 10.76 -3.69
N SER A 70 12.21 10.69 -2.80
CA SER A 70 13.52 11.34 -3.01
C SER A 70 14.63 10.39 -3.47
N ARG A 71 14.54 9.09 -3.16
CA ARG A 71 15.55 8.08 -3.49
C ARG A 71 15.05 7.11 -4.55
N THR A 72 15.61 7.22 -5.76
CA THR A 72 15.28 6.33 -6.89
C THR A 72 15.51 4.85 -6.56
N MET A 73 16.56 4.54 -5.79
CA MET A 73 16.85 3.16 -5.37
C MET A 73 15.70 2.52 -4.58
N ASP A 74 15.05 3.27 -3.69
CA ASP A 74 13.92 2.76 -2.92
C ASP A 74 12.70 2.52 -3.79
N LEU A 75 12.49 3.38 -4.79
CA LEU A 75 11.45 3.19 -5.79
C LEU A 75 11.71 1.92 -6.62
N ASP A 76 12.96 1.66 -7.00
CA ASP A 76 13.33 0.46 -7.75
C ASP A 76 13.13 -0.81 -6.92
N ILE A 77 13.41 -0.78 -5.62
CA ILE A 77 13.08 -1.87 -4.69
C ILE A 77 11.57 -2.15 -4.68
N ILE A 78 10.73 -1.11 -4.61
CA ILE A 78 9.27 -1.25 -4.63
C ILE A 78 8.79 -1.84 -5.96
N LYS A 79 9.32 -1.35 -7.09
CA LYS A 79 8.98 -1.87 -8.43
C LYS A 79 9.35 -3.33 -8.58
N ALA A 80 10.55 -3.72 -8.13
CA ALA A 80 11.01 -5.10 -8.18
C ALA A 80 10.08 -6.02 -7.39
N ARG A 81 9.67 -5.61 -6.17
CA ARG A 81 8.70 -6.36 -5.37
C ARG A 81 7.35 -6.52 -6.05
N ILE A 82 6.85 -5.46 -6.69
CA ILE A 82 5.59 -5.51 -7.44
C ILE A 82 5.70 -6.46 -8.64
N ALA A 83 6.80 -6.41 -9.39
CA ALA A 83 7.04 -7.29 -10.52
C ALA A 83 7.06 -8.77 -10.08
N THR A 84 7.80 -9.09 -9.01
CA THR A 84 7.83 -10.45 -8.45
C THR A 84 6.45 -10.92 -8.01
N ALA A 85 5.67 -10.09 -7.30
CA ALA A 85 4.32 -10.47 -6.88
C ALA A 85 3.38 -10.73 -8.07
N LEU A 86 3.52 -9.98 -9.17
CA LEU A 86 2.73 -10.21 -10.39
C LEU A 86 3.13 -11.48 -11.14
N GLU A 87 4.39 -11.93 -11.01
CA GLU A 87 4.87 -13.20 -11.57
C GLU A 87 4.44 -14.41 -10.73
N GLU A 88 4.37 -14.26 -9.40
CA GLU A 88 3.95 -15.30 -8.45
C GLU A 88 2.43 -15.44 -8.31
N ALA A 89 1.66 -14.38 -8.58
CA ALA A 89 0.20 -14.43 -8.62
C ALA A 89 -0.25 -15.54 -9.57
N PRO A 90 -1.21 -16.40 -9.19
CA PRO A 90 -1.58 -17.56 -10.00
C PRO A 90 -1.99 -17.08 -11.39
N PHE A 91 -1.18 -17.45 -12.39
CA PHE A 91 -1.53 -17.35 -13.81
C PHE A 91 -2.95 -17.89 -13.93
N GLN A 92 -3.93 -17.02 -14.17
CA GLN A 92 -5.28 -17.45 -14.49
C GLN A 92 -5.28 -17.59 -16.02
N PRO A 93 -5.02 -18.78 -16.59
CA PRO A 93 -5.10 -18.93 -18.03
C PRO A 93 -6.52 -18.55 -18.45
N LEU A 94 -6.63 -17.68 -19.45
CA LEU A 94 -7.90 -17.36 -20.09
C LEU A 94 -8.57 -18.69 -20.43
N LEU A 95 -9.75 -18.94 -19.85
CA LEU A 95 -10.53 -20.12 -20.18
C LEU A 95 -10.83 -20.06 -21.68
N PRO A 96 -10.47 -21.09 -22.47
CA PRO A 96 -10.88 -21.13 -23.86
C PRO A 96 -12.41 -21.10 -23.90
N ILE A 97 -12.96 -20.11 -24.61
CA ILE A 97 -14.38 -20.05 -24.91
C ILE A 97 -14.64 -21.21 -25.88
N SER A 98 -15.27 -22.28 -25.40
CA SER A 98 -15.89 -23.31 -26.25
C SER A 98 -17.29 -22.89 -26.65
#